data_AF-A0AAV0NKL0-F1
#
_entry.id   AF-A0AAV0NKL0-F1
#
_cell.length_a   1.000
_cell.length_b   1.000
_cell.length_c   1.000
_cell.angle_alpha   90.00
_cell.angle_beta   90.00
_cell.angle_gamma   90.00
#
_symmetry.space_group_name_H-M   'P 1'
#
loop_
_entity.id
_entity.type
_entity.pdbx_description
1 polymer ?
#
loop_
_entity_poly.entity_id
_entity_poly.type
_entity_poly.pdbx_seq_one_letter_code
_entity_poly.pdbx_strand_id
1 'polypeptide(L)'
;MYPIERFLKKLKGYVGNKARPEGSIAETYLIDECLTFCSRYLTGVDTVFNRPERNDDHVNPSSSKYHKLSVVSHVGHHLGGNPNME
;
A
#
# COMPACT_ATOMS: atom_id res chain seq x y z
N MET A 1 14.03 -12.31 -6.71
CA MET A 1 13.63 -13.13 -5.53
C MET A 1 12.26 -13.69 -5.76
N TYR A 2 12.08 -14.94 -5.39
CA TYR A 2 10.82 -15.67 -5.48
C TYR A 2 9.79 -15.10 -4.47
N PRO A 3 8.47 -15.30 -4.70
CA PRO A 3 7.43 -14.81 -3.81
C PRO A 3 7.61 -15.24 -2.35
N ILE A 4 8.01 -16.50 -2.12
CA ILE A 4 8.25 -17.04 -0.78
C ILE A 4 9.39 -16.29 -0.06
N GLU A 5 10.47 -16.00 -0.76
CA GLU A 5 11.63 -15.33 -0.16
C GLU A 5 11.30 -13.88 0.20
N ARG A 6 10.47 -13.22 -0.62
CA ARG A 6 9.99 -11.85 -0.35
C ARG A 6 9.12 -11.82 0.90
N PHE A 7 8.24 -12.80 1.06
CA PHE A 7 7.40 -12.93 2.24
C PHE A 7 8.23 -13.17 3.50
N LEU A 8 9.16 -14.12 3.47
CA LEU A 8 10.06 -14.40 4.58
C LEU A 8 10.94 -13.19 4.94
N LYS A 9 11.39 -12.42 3.94
CA LYS A 9 12.12 -11.17 4.17
C LYS A 9 11.26 -10.14 4.92
N LYS A 10 9.98 -10.02 4.58
CA LYS A 10 9.02 -9.13 5.28
C LYS A 10 8.83 -9.58 6.73
N LEU A 11 8.53 -10.87 6.96
CA LEU A 11 8.36 -11.43 8.30
C LEU A 11 9.60 -11.26 9.18
N LYS A 12 10.80 -11.44 8.60
CA LYS A 12 12.05 -11.22 9.33
C LYS A 12 12.19 -9.79 9.85
N GLY A 13 11.64 -8.80 9.16
CA GLY A 13 11.60 -7.41 9.61
C GLY A 13 10.67 -7.17 10.81
N TYR A 14 9.68 -8.04 11.03
CA TYR A 14 8.72 -7.94 12.12
C TYR A 14 9.16 -8.63 13.42
N VAL A 15 10.24 -9.41 13.40
CA VAL A 15 10.79 -10.05 14.61
C VAL A 15 11.67 -9.04 15.38
N GLY A 16 11.02 -8.20 16.18
CA GLY A 16 11.68 -7.31 17.16
C GLY A 16 12.06 -8.02 18.46
N ASN A 17 11.19 -8.90 18.97
CA ASN A 17 11.46 -9.73 20.15
C ASN A 17 11.81 -11.16 19.77
N LYS A 18 13.10 -11.52 19.86
CA LYS A 18 13.59 -12.87 19.53
C LYS A 18 13.20 -13.94 20.56
N ALA A 19 12.81 -13.56 21.77
CA ALA A 19 12.35 -14.53 22.77
C ALA A 19 10.93 -15.03 22.46
N ARG A 20 10.14 -14.29 21.67
CA ARG A 20 8.78 -14.63 21.26
C ARG A 20 8.54 -14.19 19.80
N PRO A 21 9.12 -14.89 18.81
CA PRO A 21 9.13 -14.43 17.43
C PRO A 21 7.73 -14.37 16.80
N GLU A 22 6.86 -15.32 17.10
CA GLU A 22 5.49 -15.35 16.57
C GLU A 22 4.66 -14.19 17.12
N GLY A 23 4.75 -13.93 18.42
CA GLY A 23 4.08 -12.81 19.08
C GLY A 23 4.57 -11.47 18.54
N SER A 24 5.89 -11.32 18.38
CA SER A 24 6.49 -10.11 17.80
C SER A 24 6.00 -9.85 16.37
N ILE A 25 5.86 -10.90 15.55
CA ILE A 25 5.34 -10.78 14.19
C ILE A 25 3.88 -10.33 14.23
N ALA A 26 3.05 -10.96 15.07
CA ALA A 26 1.63 -10.64 15.16
C ALA A 26 1.39 -9.19 15.62
N GLU A 27 2.11 -8.73 16.65
CA GLU A 27 2.03 -7.36 17.16
C GLU A 27 2.43 -6.34 16.10
N THR A 28 3.57 -6.56 15.44
CA THR A 28 4.06 -5.63 14.42
C THR A 28 3.14 -5.58 13.21
N TYR A 29 2.60 -6.74 12.80
CA TYR A 29 1.62 -6.81 11.72
C TYR A 29 0.34 -6.04 12.06
N LEU A 30 -0.18 -6.19 13.28
CA LEU A 30 -1.34 -5.44 13.75
C LEU A 30 -1.10 -3.93 13.69
N ILE A 31 0.06 -3.47 14.17
CA ILE A 31 0.43 -2.05 14.14
C ILE A 31 0.51 -1.54 12.69
N ASP A 32 1.14 -2.30 11.79
CA ASP A 32 1.29 -1.93 10.37
C ASP A 32 -0.07 -1.80 9.66
N GLU A 33 -0.99 -2.74 9.89
CA GLU A 33 -2.36 -2.68 9.37
C GLU A 33 -3.16 -1.51 9.97
N CYS A 34 -3.06 -1.27 11.28
CA CYS A 34 -3.72 -0.15 11.94
C CYS A 34 -3.20 1.20 11.41
N LEU A 35 -1.89 1.36 11.25
CA LEU A 35 -1.30 2.58 10.69
C LEU A 35 -1.69 2.77 9.24
N THR A 36 -1.68 1.69 8.46
CA THR A 36 -2.17 1.68 7.07
C THR A 36 -3.63 2.13 7.00
N PHE A 37 -4.50 1.60 7.86
CA PHE A 37 -5.90 1.98 7.95
C PHE A 37 -6.06 3.45 8.32
N CYS A 38 -5.42 3.90 9.41
CA CYS A 38 -5.46 5.29 9.86
C CYS A 38 -4.97 6.26 8.78
N SER A 39 -3.92 5.87 8.03
CA SER A 39 -3.34 6.69 6.96
C SER A 39 -4.33 7.04 5.85
N ARG A 40 -5.37 6.22 5.64
CA ARG A 40 -6.42 6.48 4.64
C ARG A 40 -7.35 7.64 5.03
N TYR A 41 -7.39 7.99 6.31
CA TYR A 41 -8.26 9.04 6.84
C TYR A 41 -7.48 10.29 7.27
N LEU A 42 -6.14 10.26 7.26
CA LEU A 42 -5.31 11.43 7.54
C LEU A 42 -5.19 12.29 6.27
N THR A 43 -5.87 13.44 6.24
CA THR A 43 -5.80 14.40 5.14
C THR A 43 -4.53 15.24 5.22
N GLY A 44 -3.86 15.47 4.08
CA GLY A 44 -2.67 16.34 4.00
C GLY A 44 -1.35 15.68 4.41
N VAL A 45 -1.33 14.36 4.58
CA VAL A 45 -0.10 13.58 4.84
C VAL A 45 0.21 12.71 3.64
N ASP A 46 1.44 12.78 3.13
CA ASP A 46 1.90 11.87 2.09
C ASP A 46 2.09 10.47 2.65
N THR A 47 1.20 9.56 2.26
CA THR A 47 1.29 8.14 2.60
C THR A 47 1.87 7.36 1.44
N VAL A 48 2.33 6.13 1.69
CA VAL A 48 2.75 5.19 0.64
C VAL A 48 1.61 4.94 -0.37
N PHE A 49 0.36 5.14 0.03
CA PHE A 49 -0.82 4.97 -0.81
C PHE A 49 -1.19 6.21 -1.64
N ASN A 50 -0.82 7.41 -1.18
CA ASN A 50 -1.09 8.66 -1.90
C ASN A 50 -0.01 9.00 -2.94
N ARG A 51 1.22 8.52 -2.73
CA ARG A 51 2.36 8.87 -3.58
C ARG A 51 2.30 8.15 -4.94
N PRO A 52 2.53 8.85 -6.07
CA PRO A 52 2.69 8.20 -7.36
C PRO A 52 3.83 7.19 -7.32
N GLU A 53 3.67 6.08 -8.03
CA GLU A 53 4.67 5.01 -8.06
C GLU A 53 6.01 5.56 -8.57
N ARG A 54 7.13 5.07 -8.06
CA ARG A 54 8.48 5.54 -8.49
C ARG A 54 8.75 5.31 -9.98
N ASN A 55 7.93 4.51 -10.63
CA ASN A 55 7.94 4.22 -12.07
C ASN A 55 6.68 4.77 -12.77
N ASP A 56 6.13 5.89 -12.29
CA ASP A 56 5.13 6.65 -13.04
C ASP A 56 5.85 7.33 -14.21
N ASP A 57 6.08 6.55 -15.28
CA ASP A 57 6.42 7.08 -16.58
C ASP A 57 5.27 8.01 -16.93
N HIS A 58 5.46 9.32 -16.77
CA HIS A 58 4.48 10.34 -17.14
C HIS A 58 4.06 10.11 -18.60
N VAL A 59 2.98 9.35 -18.78
CA VAL A 59 2.39 9.09 -20.09
C VAL A 59 1.81 10.41 -20.54
N ASN A 60 2.51 11.04 -21.49
CA ASN A 60 1.94 12.10 -22.29
C ASN A 60 0.58 11.60 -22.83
N PRO A 61 -0.53 12.33 -22.64
CA PRO A 61 -1.87 11.88 -23.01
C PRO A 61 -2.06 11.51 -24.49
N SER A 62 -1.05 11.72 -25.35
CA SER A 62 -1.04 11.32 -26.76
C SER A 62 -0.68 9.85 -27.03
N SER A 63 -0.18 9.06 -26.07
CA SER A 63 0.24 7.66 -26.31
C SER A 63 -0.67 6.58 -25.70
N SER A 64 -1.84 6.96 -25.18
CA SER A 64 -2.78 6.17 -24.36
C SER A 64 -3.40 4.92 -24.99
N LYS A 65 -2.90 4.39 -26.12
CA LYS A 65 -3.55 3.28 -26.80
C LYS A 65 -3.10 1.88 -26.38
N TYR A 66 -2.03 1.73 -25.60
CA TYR A 66 -1.50 0.40 -25.30
C TYR A 66 -1.12 0.20 -23.82
N HIS A 67 -1.94 -0.65 -23.17
CA HIS A 67 -1.66 -1.45 -21.97
C HIS A 67 -1.84 -0.83 -20.57
N LYS A 68 -3.03 -0.29 -20.27
CA LYS A 68 -3.60 -0.43 -18.91
C LYS A 68 -4.60 -1.58 -18.94
N LEU A 69 -4.20 -2.77 -18.47
CA LEU A 69 -5.10 -3.91 -18.34
C LEU A 69 -6.21 -3.52 -17.34
N SER A 70 -7.46 -3.54 -17.81
CA SER A 70 -8.68 -3.17 -17.06
C SER A 70 -8.76 -3.83 -15.68
N VAL A 71 -8.15 -5.01 -15.52
CA VAL A 71 -8.12 -5.76 -14.26
C VAL A 71 -7.40 -5.04 -13.12
N VAL A 72 -6.45 -4.14 -13.42
CA VAL A 72 -5.68 -3.36 -12.42
C VAL A 72 -6.08 -1.88 -12.42
N SER A 73 -6.96 -1.44 -13.33
CA SER A 73 -7.35 -0.02 -13.42
C SER A 73 -8.36 0.43 -12.37
N HIS A 74 -8.87 -0.50 -11.56
CA HIS A 74 -9.80 -0.17 -10.50
C HIS A 74 -9.02 0.36 -9.29
N VAL A 75 -8.78 1.67 -9.29
CA VAL A 75 -8.60 2.41 -8.04
C VAL A 75 -9.89 2.20 -7.26
N GLY A 76 -9.84 1.36 -6.22
CA GLY A 76 -11.00 1.09 -5.38
C GLY A 76 -11.63 2.39 -4.89
N HIS A 77 -12.78 2.74 -5.45
CA HIS A 77 -13.59 3.84 -4.96
C HIS A 77 -14.19 3.40 -3.63
N HIS A 78 -13.76 4.04 -2.55
CA HIS A 78 -14.30 3.85 -1.23
C HIS A 78 -15.62 4.62 -1.16
N LEU A 79 -16.70 3.92 -0.80
CA LEU A 79 -18.10 4.40 -0.80
C LEU A 79 -18.38 5.59 0.17
N GLY A 80 -17.35 6.22 0.74
CA GLY A 80 -17.49 7.32 1.71
C GLY A 80 -16.84 8.64 1.28
N GLY A 81 -16.16 8.72 0.15
CA GLY A 81 -15.58 9.97 -0.35
C GLY A 81 -16.59 10.73 -1.19
N ASN A 82 -17.42 11.58 -0.56
CA ASN A 82 -18.26 12.51 -1.30
C ASN A 82 -17.37 13.60 -1.95
N PRO A 83 -17.39 13.78 -3.29
CA PRO A 83 -16.55 14.77 -3.96
C PRO A 83 -17.07 16.22 -3.87
N ASN A 84 -18.14 16.48 -3.10
CA ASN A 84 -18.79 17.80 -3.02
C ASN A 84 -18.88 18.32 -1.58
N MET A 85 -17.74 18.67 -0.99
CA MET A 85 -17.73 19.65 0.10
C MET A 85 -16.93 20.85 -0.38
N GLU A 86 -17.66 21.84 -0.91
CA GLU A 86 -17.22 23.25 -0.90
C GLU A 86 -17.07 23.75 0.54
#